data_AF-A0A5J4NJC6-F1
#
_entry.id   AF-A0A5J4NJC6-F1
#
_cell.length_a   1.000
_cell.length_b   1.000
_cell.length_c   1.000
_cell.angle_alpha   90.00
_cell.angle_beta   90.00
_cell.angle_gamma   90.00
#
_symmetry.space_group_name_H-M   'P 1'
#
loop_
_entity.id
_entity.type
_entity.pdbx_description
1 polymer ?
#
loop_
_entity_poly.entity_id
_entity_poly.type
_entity_poly.pdbx_seq_one_letter_code
_entity_poly.pdbx_strand_id
1 'polypeptide(L)'
;MNEFWSVRRDIQDDFRFVYLGVRNTWTPLHADVYQSYSWSVNICGEKRWWFFPPGEEKKLCAFNNGRMPMDVRNLPLESTGAAYFLIVQHPGQAVFVPSGWYHQVVNVVCLRALAGINFWEFFILLKYILLTRWPNRNICLPLSSTLQPAQCDDDPDELSRLERVIDAELLDCLQNDTDTLRSLLQNPCSWRDEIQGSGVELVEHKLPHWIRLHDFTSVLQIITLFLKHPVVELLKSISENPLNKYLTVL
;
A
#
# COMPACT_ATOMS: atom_id res chain seq x y z
N MET A 1 5.41 6.23 -23.80
CA MET A 1 5.03 5.01 -23.07
C MET A 1 4.21 4.03 -23.93
N ASN A 2 3.56 4.46 -25.02
CA ASN A 2 2.68 3.61 -25.84
C ASN A 2 3.36 2.70 -26.90
N GLU A 3 4.67 2.83 -27.16
CA GLU A 3 5.37 1.97 -28.13
C GLU A 3 5.96 0.69 -27.51
N PHE A 4 5.90 0.55 -26.18
CA PHE A 4 6.59 -0.52 -25.47
C PHE A 4 5.82 -1.86 -25.49
N TRP A 5 4.50 -1.84 -25.69
CA TRP A 5 3.64 -3.03 -25.60
C TRP A 5 3.42 -3.80 -26.89
N SER A 6 3.69 -3.22 -28.06
CA SER A 6 3.61 -3.96 -29.33
C SER A 6 4.66 -5.07 -29.44
N VAL A 7 5.64 -5.09 -28.53
CA VAL A 7 6.83 -5.93 -28.58
C VAL A 7 6.93 -6.96 -27.43
N ARG A 8 6.15 -6.82 -26.35
CA ARG A 8 6.21 -7.69 -25.16
C ARG A 8 4.94 -8.51 -24.99
N ARG A 9 4.97 -9.77 -25.45
CA ARG A 9 3.89 -10.78 -25.26
C ARG A 9 4.13 -11.69 -24.06
N ASP A 10 5.19 -11.41 -23.31
CA ASP A 10 5.81 -12.24 -22.28
C ASP A 10 5.52 -11.77 -20.84
N ILE A 11 4.83 -10.64 -20.66
CA ILE A 11 4.57 -10.08 -19.33
C ILE A 11 3.12 -10.33 -18.91
N GLN A 12 2.93 -11.02 -17.79
CA GLN A 12 1.64 -11.17 -17.12
C GLN A 12 1.60 -10.19 -15.92
N ASP A 13 1.43 -8.90 -16.21
CA ASP A 13 1.22 -7.85 -15.19
C ASP A 13 -0.22 -7.92 -14.67
N ASP A 14 -0.43 -7.79 -13.36
CA ASP A 14 -1.75 -7.93 -12.74
C ASP A 14 -2.48 -6.59 -12.52
N PHE A 15 -1.86 -5.43 -12.81
CA PHE A 15 -2.45 -4.08 -12.77
C PHE A 15 -3.22 -3.79 -11.45
N ARG A 16 -2.72 -4.26 -10.30
CA ARG A 16 -3.32 -4.03 -8.98
C ARG A 16 -2.53 -2.98 -8.19
N PHE A 17 -3.22 -2.00 -7.63
CA PHE A 17 -2.61 -0.91 -6.88
C PHE A 17 -3.28 -0.70 -5.53
N VAL A 18 -2.50 -0.35 -4.51
CA VAL A 18 -3.00 0.12 -3.22
C VAL A 18 -2.70 1.60 -3.08
N TYR A 19 -3.73 2.41 -2.84
CA TYR A 19 -3.61 3.87 -2.70
C TYR A 19 -3.74 4.28 -1.24
N LEU A 20 -2.68 4.85 -0.67
CA LEU A 20 -2.67 5.47 0.66
C LEU A 20 -2.46 6.97 0.53
N GLY A 21 -3.31 7.77 1.17
CA GLY A 21 -3.22 9.22 1.13
C GLY A 21 -3.90 9.89 2.32
N VAL A 22 -3.34 11.03 2.76
CA VAL A 22 -3.92 11.87 3.83
C VAL A 22 -4.95 12.85 3.25
N ARG A 23 -5.70 13.51 4.15
CA ARG A 23 -6.81 14.39 3.74
C ARG A 23 -6.28 15.45 2.78
N ASN A 24 -7.04 15.72 1.72
CA ASN A 24 -6.74 16.67 0.64
C ASN A 24 -5.63 16.24 -0.34
N THR A 25 -4.98 15.08 -0.17
CA THR A 25 -4.22 14.52 -1.31
C THR A 25 -5.18 14.08 -2.40
N TRP A 26 -4.69 14.10 -3.64
CA TRP A 26 -5.55 13.95 -4.80
C TRP A 26 -4.77 13.44 -6.01
N THR A 27 -5.48 12.78 -6.92
CA THR A 27 -4.97 12.33 -8.21
C THR A 27 -5.45 13.31 -9.29
N PRO A 28 -4.54 13.87 -10.12
CA PRO A 28 -4.89 14.80 -11.18
C PRO A 28 -5.97 14.33 -12.15
N LEU A 29 -6.61 15.26 -12.84
CA LEU A 29 -7.54 14.94 -13.91
C LEU A 29 -6.81 14.13 -15.01
N HIS A 30 -7.30 12.92 -15.28
CA HIS A 30 -6.73 12.03 -16.29
C HIS A 30 -7.76 11.02 -16.79
N ALA A 31 -7.47 10.36 -17.91
CA ALA A 31 -8.09 9.08 -18.26
C ALA A 31 -7.05 7.97 -18.03
N ASP A 32 -7.52 6.75 -17.75
CA ASP A 32 -6.64 5.62 -17.50
C ASP A 32 -5.72 5.32 -18.70
N VAL A 33 -4.49 4.91 -18.40
CA VAL A 33 -3.49 4.57 -19.41
C VAL A 33 -4.03 3.44 -20.31
N TYR A 34 -3.67 3.47 -21.59
CA TYR A 34 -4.17 2.55 -22.63
C TYR A 34 -5.68 2.61 -22.88
N GLN A 35 -6.38 3.65 -22.40
CA GLN A 35 -7.85 3.68 -22.42
C GLN A 35 -8.41 2.39 -21.78
N SER A 36 -7.75 1.91 -20.73
CA SER A 36 -8.21 0.74 -19.99
C SER A 36 -9.44 1.10 -19.16
N TYR A 37 -10.07 0.06 -18.61
CA TYR A 37 -11.10 0.18 -17.59
C TYR A 37 -10.43 -0.04 -16.23
N SER A 38 -10.93 0.62 -15.19
CA SER A 38 -10.46 0.35 -13.83
C SER A 38 -11.62 0.21 -12.85
N TRP A 39 -11.33 -0.41 -11.71
CA TRP A 39 -12.24 -0.43 -10.58
C TRP A 39 -11.46 -0.11 -9.31
N SER A 40 -12.04 0.72 -8.45
CA SER A 40 -11.43 1.16 -7.20
C SER A 40 -12.35 0.78 -6.04
N VAL A 41 -11.88 -0.06 -5.13
CA VAL A 41 -12.58 -0.35 -3.86
C VAL A 41 -12.01 0.52 -2.77
N ASN A 42 -12.87 1.28 -2.11
CA ASN A 42 -12.47 2.14 -1.01
C ASN A 42 -12.56 1.35 0.30
N ILE A 43 -11.41 1.10 0.93
CA ILE A 43 -11.34 0.33 2.18
C ILE A 43 -11.73 1.21 3.38
N CYS A 44 -11.17 2.42 3.48
CA CYS A 44 -11.37 3.34 4.60
C CYS A 44 -11.47 4.79 4.12
N GLY A 45 -12.16 5.64 4.88
CA GLY A 45 -12.34 7.06 4.54
C GLY A 45 -13.35 7.27 3.41
N GLU A 46 -13.33 8.45 2.80
CA GLU A 46 -14.18 8.87 1.70
C GLU A 46 -13.35 9.52 0.60
N LYS A 47 -13.66 9.15 -0.64
CA LYS A 47 -13.09 9.75 -1.85
C LYS A 47 -14.16 10.51 -2.58
N ARG A 48 -13.87 11.74 -3.00
CA ARG A 48 -14.74 12.50 -3.91
C ARG A 48 -14.18 12.43 -5.31
N TRP A 49 -15.04 12.05 -6.25
CA TRP A 49 -14.69 11.83 -7.64
C TRP A 49 -15.46 12.79 -8.54
N TRP A 50 -14.76 13.36 -9.50
CA TRP A 50 -15.35 14.01 -10.66
C TRP A 50 -15.16 13.10 -11.85
N PHE A 51 -16.22 12.83 -12.59
CA PHE A 51 -16.22 12.04 -13.81
C PHE A 51 -16.75 12.85 -14.98
N PHE A 52 -16.03 12.80 -16.10
CA PHE A 52 -16.38 13.47 -17.34
C PHE A 52 -16.53 12.40 -18.44
N PRO A 53 -17.72 12.27 -19.03
CA PRO A 53 -17.92 11.43 -20.20
C PRO A 53 -16.93 11.78 -21.32
N PRO A 54 -16.50 10.82 -22.14
CA PRO A 54 -15.59 11.08 -23.25
C PRO A 54 -16.11 12.19 -24.17
N GLY A 55 -15.25 13.17 -24.45
CA GLY A 55 -15.53 14.38 -25.22
C GLY A 55 -15.73 15.62 -24.36
N GLU A 56 -16.17 15.48 -23.10
CA GLU A 56 -16.38 16.62 -22.18
C GLU A 56 -15.06 17.27 -21.75
N GLU A 57 -13.95 16.51 -21.75
CA GLU A 57 -12.60 17.03 -21.50
C GLU A 57 -12.17 18.10 -22.52
N LYS A 58 -12.72 18.08 -23.74
CA LYS A 58 -12.43 19.10 -24.76
C LYS A 58 -13.00 20.46 -24.38
N LYS A 59 -14.16 20.49 -23.71
CA LYS A 59 -14.76 21.72 -23.20
C LYS A 59 -13.93 22.28 -22.04
N LEU A 60 -13.46 21.41 -21.14
CA LEU A 60 -12.53 21.79 -20.07
C LEU A 60 -11.22 22.37 -20.64
N CYS A 61 -10.67 21.72 -21.67
CA CYS A 61 -9.46 22.16 -22.35
C CYS A 61 -9.66 23.52 -23.05
N ALA A 62 -10.76 23.68 -23.79
CA ALA A 62 -11.10 24.94 -24.46
C ALA A 62 -11.27 26.09 -23.47
N PHE A 63 -11.95 25.83 -22.34
CA PHE A 63 -12.12 26.82 -21.28
C PHE A 63 -10.78 27.21 -20.61
N ASN A 64 -9.88 26.24 -20.47
CA ASN A 64 -8.56 26.44 -19.86
C ASN A 64 -7.46 26.76 -20.90
N ASN A 65 -7.74 27.69 -21.82
CA ASN A 65 -6.81 28.21 -22.82
C ASN A 65 -6.13 27.11 -23.68
N GLY A 66 -6.89 26.08 -24.06
CA GLY A 66 -6.41 24.96 -24.86
C GLY A 66 -5.49 23.99 -24.10
N ARG A 67 -5.47 24.03 -22.77
CA ARG A 67 -4.67 23.13 -21.93
C ARG A 67 -5.58 22.29 -21.04
N MET A 68 -5.28 21.00 -20.89
CA MET A 68 -6.01 20.16 -19.94
C MET A 68 -5.76 20.68 -18.51
N PRO A 69 -6.81 21.03 -17.75
CA PRO A 69 -6.65 21.42 -16.36
C PRO A 69 -6.17 20.23 -15.54
N MET A 70 -5.19 20.45 -14.67
CA MET A 70 -4.75 19.41 -13.74
C MET A 70 -5.74 19.22 -12.60
N ASP A 71 -6.32 20.32 -12.10
CA ASP A 71 -7.23 20.34 -10.94
C ASP A 71 -8.57 21.00 -11.30
N VAL A 72 -9.63 20.21 -11.41
CA VAL A 72 -10.98 20.70 -11.75
C VAL A 72 -11.67 21.46 -10.62
N ARG A 73 -11.19 21.36 -9.38
CA ARG A 73 -11.77 22.09 -8.23
C ARG A 73 -11.59 23.60 -8.33
N ASN A 74 -10.59 24.03 -9.09
CA ASN A 74 -10.28 25.45 -9.29
C ASN A 74 -10.99 26.03 -10.51
N LEU A 75 -11.80 25.24 -11.21
CA LEU A 75 -12.56 25.69 -12.38
C LEU A 75 -14.02 25.95 -12.00
N PRO A 76 -14.63 27.00 -12.56
CA PRO A 76 -16.08 27.18 -12.50
C PRO A 76 -16.76 26.20 -13.47
N LEU A 77 -16.89 24.92 -13.08
CA LEU A 77 -17.37 23.83 -13.96
C LEU A 77 -18.68 24.17 -14.68
N GLU A 78 -19.63 24.82 -14.01
CA GLU A 78 -20.89 25.26 -14.61
C GLU A 78 -20.70 26.21 -15.81
N SER A 79 -19.68 27.07 -15.75
CA SER A 79 -19.34 27.99 -16.84
C SER A 79 -18.58 27.31 -17.99
N THR A 80 -18.01 26.13 -17.75
CA THR A 80 -17.34 25.36 -18.82
C THR A 80 -18.33 24.69 -19.77
N GLY A 81 -19.58 24.50 -19.36
CA GLY A 81 -20.58 23.74 -20.12
C GLY A 81 -20.27 22.24 -20.23
N ALA A 82 -19.30 21.75 -19.45
CA ALA A 82 -18.96 20.34 -19.40
C ALA A 82 -19.97 19.58 -18.52
N ALA A 83 -20.51 18.49 -19.05
CA ALA A 83 -21.30 17.55 -18.26
C ALA A 83 -20.36 16.71 -17.37
N TYR A 84 -20.74 16.52 -16.11
CA TYR A 84 -19.95 15.73 -15.18
C TYR A 84 -20.82 15.03 -14.14
N PHE A 85 -20.27 13.97 -13.55
CA PHE A 85 -20.81 13.33 -12.36
C PHE A 85 -19.90 13.63 -11.18
N LEU A 86 -20.50 14.00 -10.06
CA LEU A 86 -19.81 14.18 -8.78
C LEU A 86 -20.31 13.11 -7.81
N ILE A 87 -19.41 12.21 -7.41
CA ILE A 87 -19.77 11.15 -6.46
C ILE A 87 -18.86 11.19 -5.24
N VAL A 88 -19.42 10.80 -4.09
CA VAL A 88 -18.66 10.50 -2.88
C VAL A 88 -18.70 8.99 -2.69
N GLN A 89 -17.52 8.37 -2.68
CA GLN A 89 -17.33 6.96 -2.44
C GLN A 89 -17.01 6.74 -0.96
N HIS A 90 -17.85 5.98 -0.28
CA HIS A 90 -17.73 5.61 1.14
C HIS A 90 -16.95 4.30 1.32
N PRO A 91 -16.56 3.92 2.56
CA PRO A 91 -15.92 2.63 2.83
C PRO A 91 -16.75 1.44 2.36
N GLY A 92 -16.08 0.40 1.86
CA GLY A 92 -16.70 -0.81 1.31
C GLY A 92 -17.30 -0.67 -0.09
N GLN A 93 -17.38 0.55 -0.64
CA GLN A 93 -17.94 0.78 -1.98
C GLN A 93 -16.88 0.61 -3.08
N ALA A 94 -17.31 0.03 -4.19
CA ALA A 94 -16.54 -0.05 -5.43
C ALA A 94 -17.01 1.01 -6.44
N VAL A 95 -16.07 1.64 -7.12
CA VAL A 95 -16.32 2.52 -8.27
C VAL A 95 -15.70 1.88 -9.50
N PHE A 96 -16.46 1.77 -10.59
CA PHE A 96 -15.96 1.35 -11.89
C PHE A 96 -15.75 2.58 -12.78
N VAL A 97 -14.58 2.67 -13.41
CA VAL A 97 -14.20 3.73 -14.34
C VAL A 97 -14.22 3.15 -15.76
N PRO A 98 -15.15 3.57 -16.63
CA PRO A 98 -15.16 3.10 -18.01
C PRO A 98 -14.00 3.71 -18.81
N SER A 99 -13.59 2.99 -19.85
CA SER A 99 -12.55 3.42 -20.78
C SER A 99 -12.78 4.83 -21.32
N GLY A 100 -11.73 5.65 -21.30
CA GLY A 100 -11.73 7.01 -21.86
C GLY A 100 -12.44 8.07 -21.00
N TRP A 101 -12.99 7.71 -19.84
CA TRP A 101 -13.60 8.67 -18.93
C TRP A 101 -12.54 9.45 -18.17
N TYR A 102 -12.53 10.76 -18.37
CA TYR A 102 -11.66 11.64 -17.61
C TYR A 102 -12.18 11.76 -16.18
N HIS A 103 -11.30 11.63 -15.20
CA HIS A 103 -11.68 11.67 -13.81
C HIS A 103 -10.60 12.25 -12.90
N GLN A 104 -11.04 12.83 -11.80
CA GLN A 104 -10.19 13.38 -10.74
C GLN A 104 -10.70 12.88 -9.40
N VAL A 105 -9.77 12.52 -8.50
CA VAL A 105 -10.09 11.94 -7.20
C VAL A 105 -9.43 12.72 -6.09
N VAL A 106 -10.18 13.04 -5.05
CA VAL A 106 -9.67 13.70 -3.85
C VAL A 106 -10.04 12.87 -2.63
N ASN A 107 -9.06 12.64 -1.75
CA ASN A 107 -9.34 12.04 -0.45
C ASN A 107 -9.97 13.11 0.46
N VAL A 108 -11.29 13.04 0.66
CA VAL A 108 -12.06 14.04 1.42
C VAL A 108 -12.16 13.70 2.88
N VAL A 109 -12.31 12.42 3.19
CA VAL A 109 -12.13 11.89 4.54
C VAL A 109 -11.05 10.85 4.39
N CYS A 110 -9.90 11.06 4.98
CA CYS A 110 -8.99 9.92 5.15
C CYS A 110 -9.46 9.15 6.38
N LEU A 111 -8.73 8.10 6.75
CA LEU A 111 -8.68 7.72 8.15
C LEU A 111 -8.67 9.00 8.99
N ARG A 112 -9.78 9.25 9.68
CA ARG A 112 -9.96 10.43 10.51
C ARG A 112 -8.89 10.23 11.57
N ALA A 113 -7.83 11.04 11.55
CA ALA A 113 -6.98 11.24 12.72
C ALA A 113 -7.76 11.98 13.82
N LEU A 114 -8.97 11.50 14.13
CA LEU A 114 -9.80 11.87 15.27
C LEU A 114 -9.86 10.72 16.30
N ALA A 115 -9.37 9.55 15.92
CA ALA A 115 -8.38 8.77 16.67
C ALA A 115 -7.25 8.50 15.65
N GLY A 116 -5.97 8.40 16.00
CA GLY A 116 -4.89 8.25 15.01
C GLY A 116 -5.13 7.11 14.01
N ILE A 117 -4.20 6.92 13.05
CA ILE A 117 -3.88 5.52 12.72
C ILE A 117 -3.77 4.83 14.07
N ASN A 118 -4.62 3.83 14.34
CA ASN A 118 -4.43 3.05 15.53
C ASN A 118 -3.03 2.46 15.36
N PHE A 119 -2.04 3.07 16.01
CA PHE A 119 -0.65 2.72 15.78
C PHE A 119 -0.49 1.23 16.00
N TRP A 120 -1.25 0.68 16.94
CA TRP A 120 -1.42 -0.74 17.14
C TRP A 120 -1.81 -1.53 15.87
N GLU A 121 -2.92 -1.21 15.20
CA GLU A 121 -3.34 -1.88 13.95
C GLU A 121 -2.29 -1.75 12.83
N PHE A 122 -1.71 -0.56 12.68
CA PHE A 122 -0.65 -0.34 11.70
C PHE A 122 0.60 -1.15 12.01
N PHE A 123 1.00 -1.23 13.29
CA PHE A 123 2.10 -2.07 13.73
C PHE A 123 1.80 -3.54 13.51
N ILE A 124 0.57 -4.00 13.73
CA ILE A 124 0.17 -5.38 13.44
C ILE A 124 0.32 -5.68 11.94
N LEU A 125 -0.07 -4.76 11.05
CA LEU A 125 0.14 -4.92 9.60
C LEU A 125 1.62 -4.99 9.23
N LEU A 126 2.45 -4.11 9.79
CA LEU A 126 3.90 -4.12 9.55
C LEU A 126 4.53 -5.43 10.07
N LYS A 127 4.20 -5.86 11.29
CA LYS A 127 4.63 -7.13 11.86
C LYS A 127 4.19 -8.33 10.99
N TYR A 128 2.96 -8.29 10.46
CA TYR A 128 2.48 -9.30 9.52
C TYR A 128 3.32 -9.35 8.23
N ILE A 129 3.67 -8.20 7.65
CA ILE A 129 4.55 -8.15 6.47
C ILE A 129 5.93 -8.73 6.81
N LEU A 130 6.54 -8.38 7.95
CA LEU A 130 7.81 -8.98 8.38
C LEU A 130 7.73 -10.50 8.47
N LEU A 131 6.69 -11.02 9.15
CA LEU A 131 6.53 -12.45 9.37
C LEU A 131 6.32 -13.19 8.04
N THR A 132 5.45 -12.66 7.19
CA THR A 132 5.07 -13.30 5.93
C THR A 132 6.14 -13.18 4.85
N ARG A 133 7.08 -12.24 4.97
CA ARG A 133 8.15 -11.96 3.99
C ARG A 133 9.55 -12.35 4.47
N TRP A 134 9.66 -13.01 5.62
CA TRP A 134 10.95 -13.44 6.18
C TRP A 134 11.82 -14.19 5.15
N PRO A 135 13.10 -13.79 4.93
CA PRO A 135 13.94 -14.32 3.84
C PRO A 135 14.19 -15.83 3.87
N ASN A 136 14.24 -16.43 5.06
CA ASN A 136 14.58 -17.85 5.28
C ASN A 136 13.43 -18.72 5.81
N ARG A 137 12.19 -18.22 5.84
CA ARG A 137 11.05 -19.02 6.35
C ARG A 137 10.66 -20.05 5.30
N ASN A 138 10.75 -21.34 5.65
CA ASN A 138 10.27 -22.43 4.80
C ASN A 138 8.80 -22.20 4.44
N ILE A 139 8.54 -21.89 3.17
CA ILE A 139 7.23 -21.49 2.61
C ILE A 139 6.18 -22.62 2.71
N CYS A 140 6.59 -23.84 3.10
CA CYS A 140 5.71 -25.01 3.18
C CYS A 140 4.79 -25.08 4.41
N LEU A 141 4.90 -24.18 5.39
CA LEU A 141 3.90 -24.06 6.45
C LEU A 141 3.00 -22.85 6.14
N PRO A 142 1.78 -23.07 5.62
CA PRO A 142 0.87 -21.98 5.35
C PRO A 142 0.57 -21.24 6.65
N LEU A 143 0.46 -19.92 6.63
CA LEU A 143 0.10 -19.15 7.83
C LEU A 143 -1.17 -19.69 8.51
N SER A 144 -2.05 -20.37 7.77
CA SER A 144 -3.23 -21.06 8.32
C SER A 144 -2.91 -22.20 9.29
N SER A 145 -1.73 -22.82 9.26
CA SER A 145 -1.33 -23.79 10.29
C SER A 145 -1.03 -23.11 11.62
N THR A 146 -0.55 -21.86 11.57
CA THR A 146 -0.13 -21.05 12.73
C THR A 146 -1.24 -20.13 13.25
N LEU A 147 -2.00 -19.52 12.33
CA LEU A 147 -3.15 -18.66 12.55
C LEU A 147 -4.42 -19.48 12.32
N GLN A 148 -4.74 -20.37 13.25
CA GLN A 148 -5.99 -21.13 13.21
C GLN A 148 -7.18 -20.18 13.42
N PRO A 149 -8.29 -20.33 12.67
CA PRO A 149 -9.54 -19.64 12.96
C PRO A 149 -10.01 -19.92 14.39
N ALA A 150 -10.64 -18.95 15.04
CA ALA A 150 -11.22 -19.16 16.36
C ALA A 150 -12.24 -20.30 16.32
N GLN A 151 -12.18 -21.22 17.27
CA GLN A 151 -13.33 -22.04 17.62
C GLN A 151 -14.08 -21.30 18.73
N CYS A 152 -15.21 -20.68 18.37
CA CYS A 152 -16.20 -20.08 19.27
C CYS A 152 -15.94 -18.65 19.81
N ASP A 153 -17.05 -17.92 19.94
CA ASP A 153 -17.25 -16.46 20.13
C ASP A 153 -16.85 -15.88 21.52
N ASP A 154 -15.82 -16.39 22.20
CA ASP A 154 -15.59 -16.03 23.61
C ASP A 154 -14.49 -14.97 23.89
N ASP A 155 -13.77 -14.48 22.88
CA ASP A 155 -12.81 -13.36 23.04
C ASP A 155 -13.18 -12.20 22.10
N PRO A 156 -13.73 -11.09 22.60
CA PRO A 156 -14.17 -9.97 21.77
C PRO A 156 -13.00 -9.21 21.12
N ASP A 157 -11.74 -9.49 21.48
CA ASP A 157 -10.56 -8.81 20.94
C ASP A 157 -9.69 -9.73 20.06
N GLU A 158 -10.23 -10.06 18.89
CA GLU A 158 -9.55 -10.87 17.86
C GLU A 158 -8.20 -10.29 17.44
N LEU A 159 -8.05 -8.96 17.50
CA LEU A 159 -6.85 -8.26 17.05
C LEU A 159 -5.69 -8.39 18.06
N SER A 160 -5.97 -8.35 19.38
CA SER A 160 -5.00 -8.71 20.42
C SER A 160 -4.55 -10.15 20.35
N ARG A 161 -5.43 -11.06 19.93
CA ARG A 161 -5.02 -12.46 19.68
C ARG A 161 -4.08 -12.55 18.48
N LEU A 162 -4.42 -11.89 17.38
CA LEU A 162 -3.58 -11.85 16.18
C LEU A 162 -2.20 -11.26 16.49
N GLU A 163 -2.13 -10.15 17.24
CA GLU A 163 -0.87 -9.55 17.65
C GLU A 163 -0.01 -10.54 18.45
N ARG A 164 -0.58 -11.21 19.47
CA ARG A 164 0.16 -12.18 20.30
C ARG A 164 0.77 -13.31 19.48
N VAL A 165 0.04 -13.83 18.49
CA VAL A 165 0.54 -14.91 17.63
C VAL A 165 1.65 -14.40 16.72
N ILE A 166 1.46 -13.24 16.09
CA ILE A 166 2.48 -12.63 15.22
C ILE A 166 3.76 -12.33 16.02
N ASP A 167 3.62 -11.81 17.24
CA ASP A 167 4.76 -11.46 18.09
C ASP A 167 5.55 -12.70 18.53
N ALA A 168 4.87 -13.78 18.91
CA ALA A 168 5.52 -15.03 19.28
C ALA A 168 6.33 -15.62 18.12
N GLU A 169 5.74 -15.65 16.93
CA GLU A 169 6.39 -16.16 15.72
C GLU A 169 7.57 -15.29 15.27
N LEU A 170 7.41 -13.97 15.31
CA LEU A 170 8.49 -13.04 14.99
C LEU A 170 9.64 -13.17 15.99
N LEU A 171 9.35 -13.35 17.27
CA LEU A 171 10.37 -13.54 18.29
C LEU A 171 11.18 -14.82 18.07
N ASP A 172 10.52 -15.92 17.70
CA ASP A 172 11.21 -17.16 17.32
C ASP A 172 12.10 -16.94 16.08
N CYS A 173 11.57 -16.32 15.03
CA CYS A 173 12.35 -15.99 13.84
C CYS A 173 13.57 -15.12 14.17
N LEU A 174 13.41 -14.11 15.04
CA LEU A 174 14.48 -13.21 15.48
C LEU A 174 15.59 -13.92 16.26
N GLN A 175 15.22 -14.86 17.14
CA GLN A 175 16.17 -15.63 17.93
C GLN A 175 16.98 -16.60 17.06
N ASN A 176 16.39 -17.09 15.98
CA ASN A 176 17.01 -18.07 15.10
C ASN A 176 17.79 -17.45 13.92
N ASP A 177 17.57 -16.17 13.61
CA ASP A 177 18.15 -15.53 12.41
C ASP A 177 18.58 -14.06 12.62
N THR A 178 19.25 -13.79 13.74
CA THR A 178 19.67 -12.43 14.13
C THR A 178 20.71 -11.82 13.18
N ASP A 179 21.62 -12.62 12.63
CA ASP A 179 22.72 -12.12 11.81
C ASP A 179 22.23 -11.60 10.45
N THR A 180 21.25 -12.26 9.85
CA THR A 180 20.58 -11.80 8.62
C THR A 180 19.97 -10.42 8.81
N LEU A 181 19.28 -10.20 9.93
CA LEU A 181 18.67 -8.91 10.23
C LEU A 181 19.68 -7.80 10.41
N ARG A 182 20.78 -8.04 11.14
CA ARG A 182 21.84 -7.04 11.29
C ARG A 182 22.44 -6.69 9.94
N SER A 183 22.68 -7.69 9.09
CA SER A 183 23.17 -7.48 7.73
C SER A 183 22.21 -6.62 6.90
N LEU A 184 20.91 -6.92 6.92
CA LEU A 184 19.88 -6.18 6.20
C LEU A 184 19.66 -4.76 6.75
N LEU A 185 19.81 -4.53 8.05
CA LEU A 185 19.76 -3.19 8.63
C LEU A 185 20.98 -2.34 8.25
N GLN A 186 22.15 -2.94 8.16
CA GLN A 186 23.38 -2.26 7.73
C GLN A 186 23.38 -1.95 6.23
N ASN A 187 22.81 -2.85 5.41
CA ASN A 187 22.66 -2.64 3.97
C ASN A 187 21.25 -2.99 3.48
N PRO A 188 20.26 -2.10 3.65
CA PRO A 188 18.85 -2.35 3.32
C PRO A 188 18.57 -2.51 1.82
N CYS A 189 19.52 -2.11 0.99
CA CYS A 189 19.46 -2.20 -0.47
C CYS A 189 20.23 -3.41 -1.03
N SER A 190 20.79 -4.29 -0.18
CA SER A 190 21.58 -5.45 -0.62
C SER A 190 20.83 -6.38 -1.57
N TRP A 191 19.50 -6.44 -1.46
CA TRP A 191 18.63 -7.18 -2.37
C TRP A 191 18.75 -6.72 -3.84
N ARG A 192 19.18 -5.48 -4.09
CA ARG A 192 19.42 -4.95 -5.44
C ARG A 192 20.68 -5.54 -6.06
N ASP A 193 21.67 -5.90 -5.26
CA ASP A 193 22.93 -6.48 -5.72
C ASP A 193 22.69 -7.91 -6.24
N GLU A 194 21.73 -8.63 -5.65
CA GLU A 194 21.27 -9.94 -6.15
C GLU A 194 20.60 -9.87 -7.53
N ILE A 195 19.98 -8.74 -7.86
CA ILE A 195 19.34 -8.48 -9.16
C ILE A 195 20.42 -8.23 -10.22
N GLN A 196 21.42 -7.41 -9.91
CA GLN A 196 22.46 -7.00 -10.86
C GLN A 196 23.36 -8.17 -11.31
N GLY A 197 23.49 -9.22 -10.50
CA GLY A 197 24.25 -10.43 -10.82
C GLY A 197 23.48 -11.52 -11.59
N SER A 198 22.18 -11.34 -11.85
CA SER A 198 21.32 -12.39 -12.41
C SER A 198 21.02 -12.15 -13.90
N GLY A 199 21.25 -13.17 -14.74
CA GLY A 199 20.89 -13.14 -16.17
C GLY A 199 19.38 -13.07 -16.41
N VAL A 200 18.95 -12.70 -17.63
CA VAL A 200 17.54 -12.43 -17.99
C VAL A 200 16.59 -13.60 -17.68
N GLU A 201 17.02 -14.85 -17.84
CA GLU A 201 16.22 -16.06 -17.52
C GLU A 201 16.07 -16.33 -16.00
N LEU A 202 16.98 -15.82 -15.17
CA LEU A 202 16.91 -15.96 -13.70
C LEU A 202 15.90 -14.99 -13.08
N VAL A 203 15.51 -13.93 -13.81
CA VAL A 203 14.65 -12.86 -13.32
C VAL A 203 13.23 -13.35 -13.03
N GLU A 204 12.61 -14.16 -13.90
CA GLU A 204 11.23 -14.62 -13.68
C GLU A 204 11.09 -15.52 -12.45
N HIS A 205 12.06 -16.41 -12.22
CA HIS A 205 12.05 -17.31 -11.07
C HIS A 205 12.44 -16.62 -9.75
N LYS A 206 13.27 -15.57 -9.79
CA LYS A 206 13.74 -14.85 -8.59
C LYS A 206 12.94 -13.59 -8.27
N LEU A 207 12.14 -13.05 -9.18
CA LEU A 207 11.36 -11.84 -8.95
C LEU A 207 10.46 -11.92 -7.70
N PRO A 208 9.71 -13.02 -7.45
CA PRO A 208 8.93 -13.14 -6.21
C PRO A 208 9.81 -13.08 -4.95
N HIS A 209 11.03 -13.65 -5.01
CA HIS A 209 11.99 -13.58 -3.91
C HIS A 209 12.47 -12.14 -3.67
N TRP A 210 12.82 -11.40 -4.73
CA TRP A 210 13.27 -10.02 -4.62
C TRP A 210 12.19 -9.06 -4.11
N ILE A 211 10.94 -9.21 -4.56
CA ILE A 211 9.81 -8.43 -4.05
C ILE A 211 9.62 -8.70 -2.55
N ARG A 212 9.70 -9.98 -2.14
CA ARG A 212 9.61 -10.33 -0.71
C ARG A 212 10.73 -9.70 0.09
N LEU A 213 11.97 -9.74 -0.40
CA LEU A 213 13.12 -9.16 0.28
C LEU A 213 13.03 -7.63 0.36
N HIS A 214 12.57 -6.96 -0.71
CA HIS A 214 12.25 -5.53 -0.71
C HIS A 214 11.19 -5.16 0.34
N ASP A 215 10.07 -5.87 0.36
CA ASP A 215 8.98 -5.60 1.30
C ASP A 215 9.46 -5.78 2.75
N PHE A 216 10.23 -6.86 2.98
CA PHE A 216 10.83 -7.15 4.27
C PHE A 216 11.78 -6.05 4.73
N THR A 217 12.74 -5.64 3.91
CA THR A 217 13.71 -4.59 4.29
C THR A 217 13.04 -3.25 4.49
N SER A 218 12.08 -2.88 3.64
CA SER A 218 11.33 -1.62 3.77
C SER A 218 10.56 -1.55 5.09
N VAL A 219 9.87 -2.64 5.44
CA VAL A 219 9.10 -2.68 6.69
C VAL A 219 10.02 -2.74 7.91
N LEU A 220 11.12 -3.50 7.85
CA LEU A 220 12.11 -3.56 8.92
C LEU A 220 12.65 -2.16 9.23
N GLN A 221 13.01 -1.38 8.20
CA GLN A 221 13.44 0.01 8.37
C GLN A 221 12.37 0.89 9.00
N ILE A 222 11.11 0.79 8.54
CA ILE A 222 10.01 1.59 9.08
C ILE A 222 9.81 1.30 10.58
N ILE A 223 9.78 0.03 10.97
CA ILE A 223 9.60 -0.36 12.37
C ILE A 223 10.79 0.12 13.21
N THR A 224 12.03 -0.11 12.77
CA THR A 224 13.22 0.33 13.51
C THR A 224 13.28 1.85 13.67
N LEU A 225 12.99 2.63 12.62
CA LEU A 225 12.94 4.09 12.68
C LEU A 225 11.85 4.58 13.65
N PHE A 226 10.68 3.95 13.63
CA PHE A 226 9.59 4.32 14.51
C PHE A 226 9.89 4.01 15.98
N LEU A 227 10.42 2.82 16.26
CA LEU A 227 10.81 2.43 17.63
C LEU A 227 11.92 3.32 18.21
N LYS A 228 12.83 3.82 17.36
CA LYS A 228 13.88 4.77 17.74
C LYS A 228 13.42 6.24 17.78
N HIS A 229 12.15 6.52 17.48
CA HIS A 229 11.65 7.89 17.45
C HIS A 229 11.44 8.43 18.88
N PRO A 230 12.01 9.59 19.26
CA PRO A 230 12.00 10.07 20.66
C PRO A 230 10.60 10.23 21.27
N VAL A 231 9.61 10.60 20.47
CA VAL A 231 8.21 10.72 20.93
C VAL A 231 7.60 9.35 21.23
N VAL A 232 7.94 8.32 20.46
CA VAL A 232 7.43 6.95 20.66
C VAL A 232 8.04 6.34 21.91
N GLU A 233 9.33 6.55 22.11
CA GLU A 233 10.05 6.16 23.33
C GLU A 233 9.47 6.83 24.58
N LEU A 234 9.20 8.14 24.50
CA LEU A 234 8.61 8.92 25.60
C LEU A 234 7.20 8.47 25.97
N LEU A 235 6.38 8.08 24.99
CA LEU A 235 4.99 7.69 25.20
C LEU A 235 4.83 6.31 25.86
N LYS A 236 5.90 5.51 25.98
CA LYS A 236 5.87 4.10 26.48
C LYS A 236 4.82 3.19 25.82
N SER A 237 4.14 3.65 24.77
CA SER A 237 2.92 3.01 24.25
C SER A 237 3.18 1.69 23.54
N ILE A 238 4.46 1.36 23.30
CA ILE A 238 4.91 0.20 22.54
C ILE A 238 6.07 -0.54 23.27
N SER A 239 6.64 0.04 24.33
CA SER A 239 7.97 -0.32 24.86
C SER A 239 8.03 -1.57 25.75
N GLU A 240 6.90 -2.11 26.20
CA GLU A 240 6.91 -3.25 27.13
C GLU A 240 6.98 -4.61 26.43
N ASN A 241 6.62 -4.66 25.14
CA ASN A 241 6.63 -5.87 24.34
C ASN A 241 8.07 -6.38 24.10
N PRO A 242 8.37 -7.67 24.38
CA PRO A 242 9.70 -8.26 24.14
C PRO A 242 10.23 -8.09 22.71
N LEU A 243 9.35 -8.17 21.70
CA LEU A 243 9.70 -7.97 20.29
C LEU A 243 10.23 -6.56 20.05
N ASN A 244 9.53 -5.55 20.57
CA ASN A 244 9.88 -4.15 20.39
C ASN A 244 11.20 -3.80 21.09
N LYS A 245 11.44 -4.38 22.29
CA LYS A 245 12.73 -4.24 22.99
C LYS A 245 13.87 -4.82 22.14
N TYR A 246 13.66 -6.00 21.56
CA TYR A 246 14.68 -6.64 20.72
C TYR A 246 14.99 -5.80 19.47
N LEU A 247 13.97 -5.35 18.74
CA LEU A 247 14.11 -4.53 17.53
C LEU A 247 14.72 -3.14 17.79
N THR A 248 14.59 -2.61 19.00
CA THR A 248 15.21 -1.32 19.39
C THR A 248 16.73 -1.45 19.56
N VAL A 249 17.21 -2.62 19.99
CA VAL A 249 18.63 -2.90 20.27
C VAL A 249 19.39 -3.40 19.02
N LEU A 250 18.67 -3.82 17.97
CA LEU A 250 19.23 -4.06 16.64
C LEU A 250 19.70 -2.76 15.97
#